data_AF-A0A3D3WFQ4-F1
#
_entry.id   AF-A0A3D3WFQ4-F1
#
_cell.length_a   1.000
_cell.length_b   1.000
_cell.length_c   1.000
_cell.angle_alpha   90.00
_cell.angle_beta   90.00
_cell.angle_gamma   90.00
#
_symmetry.space_group_name_H-M   'P 1'
#
loop_
_entity.id
_entity.type
_entity.pdbx_description
1 polymer ?
#
loop_
_entity_poly.entity_id
_entity_poly.type
_entity_poly.pdbx_seq_one_letter_code
_entity_poly.pdbx_strand_id
1 'polypeptide(L)'
;MKTILIATAVLFTSALYPSSQVRASEVNEVAACAGMIIGDAAITYDLDGNSDSLELALEVAYAGYFGYVFGTMPDQQDILQADSIMQKNIELIFTKYENGAYTNETYEDVIRCYQSNSVQLIAHGEKIRDNGSTILQFVGNAKTGLMALLQ
;
A
#
# COMPACT_ATOMS: atom_id res chain seq x y z
N MET A 1 -62.19 -0.68 -34.44
CA MET A 1 -62.16 0.16 -33.23
C MET A 1 -60.89 -0.16 -32.44
N LYS A 2 -60.09 0.89 -32.21
CA LYS A 2 -58.98 1.10 -31.25
C LYS A 2 -58.12 -0.07 -30.77
N THR A 3 -56.90 -0.06 -31.32
CA THR A 3 -55.58 -0.42 -30.80
C THR A 3 -55.39 -0.24 -29.28
N ILE A 4 -54.70 -1.17 -28.62
CA ILE A 4 -53.73 -0.87 -27.54
C ILE A 4 -52.59 -1.92 -27.61
N LEU A 5 -51.45 -1.50 -28.16
CA LEU A 5 -50.15 -2.16 -27.99
C LEU A 5 -49.60 -1.65 -26.65
N ILE A 6 -49.50 -2.52 -25.64
CA ILE A 6 -48.85 -2.19 -24.37
C ILE A 6 -47.34 -2.39 -24.59
N ALA A 7 -46.63 -1.29 -24.83
CA ALA A 7 -45.19 -1.26 -24.84
C ALA A 7 -44.68 -1.39 -23.40
N THR A 8 -44.19 -2.57 -23.03
CA THR A 8 -43.50 -2.79 -21.76
C THR A 8 -42.15 -2.10 -21.84
N ALA A 9 -42.07 -0.89 -21.28
CA ALA A 9 -40.81 -0.19 -21.09
C ALA A 9 -39.99 -0.93 -20.02
N VAL A 10 -39.01 -1.72 -20.46
CA VAL A 10 -37.97 -2.26 -19.57
C VAL A 10 -37.06 -1.09 -19.21
N LEU A 11 -37.33 -0.47 -18.06
CA LEU A 11 -36.40 0.45 -17.41
C LEU A 11 -35.17 -0.36 -16.98
N PHE A 12 -34.12 -0.33 -17.80
CA PHE A 12 -32.78 -0.70 -17.41
C PHE A 12 -32.30 0.35 -16.40
N THR A 13 -32.59 0.15 -15.12
CA THR A 13 -31.92 0.87 -14.05
C THR A 13 -30.49 0.34 -14.00
N SER A 14 -29.58 0.99 -14.73
CA SER A 14 -28.14 0.80 -14.55
C SER A 14 -27.81 1.17 -13.11
N ALA A 15 -27.67 0.16 -12.27
CA ALA A 15 -27.08 0.28 -10.95
C ALA A 15 -25.69 0.90 -11.12
N LEU A 16 -25.55 2.15 -10.67
CA LEU A 16 -24.28 2.81 -10.50
C LEU A 16 -23.52 2.01 -9.42
N TYR A 17 -22.52 1.23 -9.84
CA TYR A 17 -21.54 0.62 -8.93
C TYR A 17 -20.23 1.44 -8.97
N PRO A 18 -20.07 2.51 -8.15
CA PRO A 18 -18.79 3.21 -8.03
C PRO A 18 -17.86 2.63 -6.94
N SER A 19 -18.22 1.55 -6.23
CA SER A 19 -17.52 1.17 -5.00
C SER A 19 -16.27 0.29 -5.17
N SER A 20 -16.11 -0.44 -6.28
CA SER A 20 -14.90 -1.27 -6.49
C SER A 20 -13.70 -0.43 -6.91
N GLN A 21 -13.89 0.52 -7.83
CA GLN A 21 -12.80 1.35 -8.35
C GLN A 21 -12.19 2.27 -7.29
N VAL A 22 -13.00 2.81 -6.37
CA VAL A 22 -12.51 3.66 -5.27
C VAL A 22 -11.63 2.85 -4.32
N ARG A 23 -12.05 1.64 -3.93
CA ARG A 23 -11.27 0.75 -3.04
C ARG A 23 -9.97 0.28 -3.69
N ALA A 24 -9.99 -0.01 -4.99
CA ALA A 24 -8.79 -0.35 -5.74
C ALA A 24 -7.77 0.82 -5.77
N SER A 25 -8.24 2.07 -5.92
CA SER A 25 -7.36 3.25 -5.87
C SER A 25 -6.74 3.44 -4.48
N GLU A 26 -7.56 3.32 -3.43
CA GLU A 26 -7.11 3.54 -2.05
C GLU A 26 -6.08 2.49 -1.60
N VAL A 27 -6.30 1.18 -1.87
CA VAL A 27 -5.31 0.15 -1.51
C VAL A 27 -3.99 0.34 -2.26
N ASN A 28 -4.05 0.80 -3.51
CA ASN A 28 -2.86 1.11 -4.32
C ASN A 28 -2.09 2.30 -3.74
N GLU A 29 -2.77 3.35 -3.28
CA GLU A 29 -2.15 4.51 -2.65
C GLU A 29 -1.47 4.15 -1.32
N VAL A 30 -2.15 3.36 -0.47
CA VAL A 30 -1.57 2.89 0.79
C VAL A 30 -0.33 2.03 0.52
N ALA A 31 -0.39 1.13 -0.46
CA ALA A 31 0.73 0.28 -0.83
C ALA A 31 1.90 1.05 -1.44
N ALA A 32 1.63 2.06 -2.28
CA ALA A 32 2.66 2.96 -2.79
C ALA A 32 3.41 3.64 -1.63
N CYS A 33 2.68 4.15 -0.65
CA CYS A 33 3.29 4.80 0.50
C CYS A 33 4.08 3.86 1.40
N ALA A 34 3.58 2.65 1.65
CA ALA A 34 4.36 1.62 2.34
C ALA A 34 5.66 1.31 1.59
N GLY A 35 5.61 1.22 0.26
CA GLY A 35 6.79 1.00 -0.57
C GLY A 35 7.81 2.13 -0.48
N MET A 36 7.36 3.39 -0.48
CA MET A 36 8.25 4.55 -0.34
C MET A 36 8.96 4.59 1.01
N ILE A 37 8.24 4.30 2.10
CA ILE A 37 8.80 4.20 3.46
C ILE A 37 9.87 3.12 3.52
N ILE A 38 9.58 1.94 2.97
CA ILE A 38 10.51 0.80 2.97
C ILE A 38 11.76 1.13 2.13
N GLY A 39 11.60 1.76 0.97
CA GLY A 39 12.72 2.20 0.14
C GLY A 39 13.63 3.21 0.85
N ASP A 40 13.04 4.17 1.57
CA ASP A 40 13.78 5.16 2.38
C ASP A 40 14.58 4.50 3.52
N ALA A 41 13.97 3.51 4.18
CA ALA A 41 14.65 2.74 5.21
C ALA A 41 15.78 1.86 4.66
N ALA A 42 15.62 1.31 3.45
CA ALA A 42 16.67 0.58 2.76
C ALA A 42 17.88 1.47 2.44
N ILE A 43 17.66 2.73 2.03
CA ILE A 43 18.74 3.72 1.86
C ILE A 43 19.46 3.97 3.18
N THR A 44 18.72 4.15 4.28
CA THR A 44 19.33 4.37 5.60
C THR A 44 20.22 3.19 5.98
N TYR A 45 19.74 1.96 5.80
CA TYR A 45 20.52 0.75 6.04
C TYR A 45 21.78 0.65 5.16
N ASP A 46 21.68 1.00 3.87
CA ASP A 46 22.85 1.03 2.97
C ASP A 46 23.93 2.01 3.46
N LEU A 47 23.51 3.14 4.02
CA LEU A 47 24.41 4.18 4.53
C LEU A 47 25.07 3.83 5.87
N ASP A 48 24.34 3.23 6.81
CA ASP A 48 24.80 3.05 8.20
C ASP A 48 24.97 1.59 8.66
N GLY A 49 24.49 0.62 7.88
CA GLY A 49 24.51 -0.81 8.18
C GLY A 49 23.59 -1.23 9.34
N ASN A 50 22.74 -0.35 9.84
CA ASN A 50 21.90 -0.58 11.01
C ASN A 50 20.56 -1.22 10.62
N SER A 51 20.42 -2.52 10.91
CA SER A 51 19.21 -3.27 10.62
C SER A 51 17.99 -2.87 11.47
N ASP A 52 18.18 -2.20 12.61
CA ASP A 52 17.09 -1.90 13.54
C ASP A 52 16.14 -0.85 12.95
N SER A 53 16.71 0.18 12.29
CA SER A 53 15.93 1.22 11.59
C SER A 53 15.13 0.62 10.43
N LEU A 54 15.73 -0.33 9.70
CA LEU A 54 15.07 -1.04 8.61
C LEU A 54 13.91 -1.92 9.13
N GLU A 55 14.14 -2.67 10.20
CA GLU A 55 13.14 -3.54 10.81
C GLU A 55 11.94 -2.72 11.31
N LEU A 56 12.19 -1.63 12.05
CA LEU A 56 11.13 -0.75 12.53
C LEU A 56 10.32 -0.14 11.38
N ALA A 57 10.97 0.30 10.30
CA ALA A 57 10.28 0.86 9.15
C ALA A 57 9.42 -0.17 8.42
N LEU A 58 9.92 -1.41 8.29
CA LEU A 58 9.14 -2.52 7.74
C LEU A 58 7.91 -2.80 8.59
N GLU A 59 8.05 -2.89 9.91
CA GLU A 59 6.92 -3.08 10.82
C GLU A 59 5.86 -1.99 10.67
N VAL A 60 6.29 -0.72 10.66
CA VAL A 60 5.40 0.43 10.54
C VAL A 60 4.69 0.45 9.19
N ALA A 61 5.42 0.25 8.09
CA ALA A 61 4.87 0.26 6.74
C ALA A 61 3.89 -0.89 6.51
N TYR A 62 4.26 -2.11 6.87
CA TYR A 62 3.39 -3.27 6.72
C TYR A 62 2.19 -3.21 7.66
N ALA A 63 2.33 -2.68 8.87
CA ALA A 63 1.20 -2.50 9.77
C ALA A 63 0.15 -1.54 9.19
N GLY A 64 0.56 -0.41 8.59
CA GLY A 64 -0.41 0.50 7.97
C GLY A 64 -1.05 -0.10 6.72
N TYR A 65 -0.26 -0.73 5.84
CA TYR A 65 -0.78 -1.42 4.66
C TYR A 65 -1.78 -2.52 5.00
N PHE A 66 -1.38 -3.48 5.85
CA PHE A 66 -2.26 -4.57 6.23
C PHE A 66 -3.41 -4.12 7.14
N GLY A 67 -3.22 -3.04 7.90
CA GLY A 67 -4.31 -2.38 8.63
C GLY A 67 -5.45 -2.01 7.68
N TYR A 68 -5.14 -1.35 6.57
CA TYR A 68 -6.12 -1.05 5.53
C TYR A 68 -6.69 -2.33 4.91
N VAL A 69 -5.84 -3.27 4.45
CA VAL A 69 -6.28 -4.51 3.78
C VAL A 69 -7.25 -5.33 4.66
N PHE A 70 -6.93 -5.52 5.94
CA PHE A 70 -7.81 -6.25 6.87
C PHE A 70 -9.03 -5.44 7.30
N GLY A 71 -8.93 -4.10 7.26
CA GLY A 71 -10.03 -3.19 7.61
C GLY A 71 -11.09 -3.06 6.53
N THR A 72 -10.68 -3.04 5.26
CA THR A 72 -11.56 -2.76 4.12
C THR A 72 -11.85 -3.98 3.25
N MET A 73 -11.09 -5.06 3.44
CA MET A 73 -11.17 -6.31 2.67
C MET A 73 -11.28 -6.08 1.15
N PRO A 74 -10.25 -5.48 0.51
CA PRO A 74 -10.23 -5.29 -0.94
C PRO A 74 -10.28 -6.63 -1.69
N ASP A 75 -10.63 -6.57 -2.98
CA ASP A 75 -10.62 -7.78 -3.82
C ASP A 75 -9.18 -8.30 -3.99
N GLN A 76 -9.01 -9.62 -4.08
CA GLN A 76 -7.69 -10.25 -4.18
C GLN A 76 -6.85 -9.71 -5.35
N GLN A 77 -7.49 -9.37 -6.47
CA GLN A 77 -6.80 -8.79 -7.62
C GLN A 77 -6.23 -7.41 -7.30
N ASP A 78 -6.95 -6.60 -6.51
CA ASP A 78 -6.49 -5.28 -6.08
C ASP A 78 -5.32 -5.41 -5.10
N ILE A 79 -5.35 -6.41 -4.20
CA ILE A 79 -4.22 -6.70 -3.30
C ILE A 79 -2.97 -7.08 -4.10
N LEU A 80 -3.09 -7.95 -5.10
CA LEU A 80 -1.96 -8.34 -5.95
C LEU A 80 -1.39 -7.14 -6.73
N GLN A 81 -2.25 -6.23 -7.18
CA GLN A 81 -1.82 -5.00 -7.82
C GLN A 81 -1.11 -4.07 -6.83
N ALA A 82 -1.67 -3.91 -5.63
CA ALA A 82 -1.11 -3.10 -4.56
C ALA A 82 0.28 -3.61 -4.13
N ASP A 83 0.45 -4.93 -3.97
CA ASP A 83 1.74 -5.55 -3.68
C ASP A 83 2.77 -5.23 -4.78
N SER A 84 2.37 -5.29 -6.06
CA SER A 84 3.25 -4.90 -7.17
C SER A 84 3.62 -3.42 -7.12
N ILE A 85 2.68 -2.54 -6.76
CA ILE A 85 2.92 -1.10 -6.62
C ILE A 85 3.87 -0.82 -5.46
N MET A 86 3.71 -1.51 -4.33
CA MET A 86 4.63 -1.42 -3.19
C MET A 86 6.06 -1.73 -3.62
N GLN A 87 6.28 -2.88 -4.28
CA GLN A 87 7.61 -3.29 -4.73
C GLN A 87 8.23 -2.27 -5.71
N LYS A 88 7.44 -1.77 -6.67
CA LYS A 88 7.91 -0.73 -7.60
C LYS A 88 8.31 0.57 -6.90
N ASN A 89 7.63 0.94 -5.81
CA ASN A 89 7.96 2.15 -5.07
C ASN A 89 9.20 1.98 -4.20
N ILE A 90 9.44 0.77 -3.66
CA ILE A 90 10.71 0.44 -2.99
C ILE A 90 11.86 0.64 -3.98
N GLU A 91 11.77 0.00 -5.15
CA GLU A 91 12.78 0.09 -6.20
C GLU A 91 12.96 1.53 -6.70
N LEU A 92 11.87 2.25 -6.95
CA LEU A 92 11.91 3.65 -7.38
C LEU A 92 12.72 4.53 -6.42
N ILE A 93 12.44 4.42 -5.12
CA ILE A 93 13.10 5.25 -4.12
C ILE A 93 14.57 4.90 -4.00
N PHE A 94 14.90 3.61 -3.98
CA PHE A 94 16.28 3.15 -3.92
C PHE A 94 17.07 3.57 -5.18
N THR A 95 16.52 3.37 -6.38
CA THR A 95 17.15 3.81 -7.64
C THR A 95 17.34 5.32 -7.72
N LYS A 96 16.39 6.12 -7.22
CA LYS A 96 16.57 7.57 -7.10
C LYS A 96 17.76 7.92 -6.22
N TYR A 97 17.99 7.19 -5.13
CA TYR A 97 19.17 7.39 -4.31
C TYR A 97 20.46 6.99 -5.04
N GLU A 98 20.51 5.80 -5.64
CA GLU A 98 21.69 5.31 -6.36
C GLU A 98 22.14 6.23 -7.51
N ASN A 99 21.19 6.86 -8.21
CA ASN A 99 21.49 7.74 -9.34
C ASN A 99 21.60 9.23 -8.95
N GLY A 100 21.54 9.57 -7.66
CA GLY A 100 21.62 10.95 -7.17
C GLY A 100 20.40 11.81 -7.44
N ALA A 101 19.24 11.22 -7.77
CA ALA A 101 17.96 11.90 -7.95
C ALA A 101 17.03 11.85 -6.72
N TYR A 102 17.53 11.41 -5.56
CA TYR A 102 16.83 11.55 -4.28
C TYR A 102 16.91 13.01 -3.83
N THR A 103 15.91 13.79 -4.23
CA THR A 103 15.81 15.23 -3.97
C THR A 103 15.00 15.55 -2.72
N ASN A 104 15.01 16.82 -2.29
CA ASN A 104 14.11 17.31 -1.24
C ASN A 104 12.63 17.05 -1.55
N GLU A 105 12.22 17.10 -2.82
CA GLU A 105 10.84 16.78 -3.22
C GLU A 105 10.53 15.31 -2.98
N THR A 106 11.45 14.40 -3.32
CA THR A 106 11.30 12.96 -3.04
C THR A 106 11.25 12.70 -1.53
N TYR A 107 12.09 13.38 -0.75
CA TYR A 107 12.06 13.31 0.71
C TYR A 107 10.70 13.77 1.27
N GLU A 108 10.16 14.89 0.78
CA GLU A 108 8.84 15.39 1.19
C GLU A 108 7.70 14.41 0.83
N ASP A 109 7.78 13.73 -0.31
CA ASP A 109 6.84 12.65 -0.66
C ASP A 109 6.91 11.49 0.35
N VAL A 110 8.12 11.07 0.73
CA VAL A 110 8.32 10.02 1.74
C VAL A 110 7.70 10.45 3.07
N ILE A 111 7.90 11.70 3.51
CA ILE A 111 7.29 12.24 4.72
C ILE A 111 5.76 12.25 4.63
N ARG A 112 5.17 12.63 3.49
CA ARG A 112 3.72 12.53 3.27
C ARG A 112 3.24 11.09 3.38
N CYS A 113 4.03 10.13 2.94
CA CYS A 113 3.70 8.72 3.06
C CYS A 113 3.79 8.20 4.50
N TYR A 114 4.76 8.64 5.31
CA TYR A 114 4.74 8.38 6.75
C TYR A 114 3.48 8.94 7.42
N GLN A 115 3.05 10.14 7.04
CA GLN A 115 1.81 10.75 7.54
C GLN A 115 0.58 9.94 7.12
N SER A 116 0.46 9.58 5.85
CA SER A 116 -0.63 8.74 5.34
C SER A 116 -0.67 7.38 6.05
N ASN A 117 0.48 6.74 6.22
CA ASN A 117 0.60 5.47 6.93
C ASN A 117 0.16 5.60 8.40
N SER A 118 0.49 6.71 9.08
CA SER A 118 0.05 6.95 10.45
C SER A 118 -1.48 7.02 10.60
N VAL A 119 -2.17 7.54 9.57
CA VAL A 119 -3.65 7.53 9.54
C VAL A 119 -4.16 6.09 9.52
N GLN A 120 -3.55 5.20 8.73
CA GLN A 120 -3.93 3.79 8.68
C GLN A 120 -3.68 3.08 10.02
N LEU A 121 -2.55 3.35 10.67
CA LEU A 121 -2.23 2.80 12.00
C LEU A 121 -3.30 3.18 13.04
N ILE A 122 -3.77 4.43 13.01
CA ILE A 122 -4.79 4.92 13.95
C ILE A 122 -6.17 4.35 13.58
N ALA A 123 -6.55 4.42 12.31
CA ALA A 123 -7.89 4.02 11.85
C ALA A 123 -8.13 2.50 11.97
N HIS A 124 -7.07 1.69 11.82
CA HIS A 124 -7.16 0.24 11.76
C HIS A 124 -6.41 -0.47 12.90
N GLY A 125 -6.12 0.22 14.00
CA GLY A 125 -5.36 -0.33 15.13
C GLY A 125 -5.88 -1.67 15.68
N GLU A 126 -7.20 -1.87 15.73
CA GLU A 126 -7.78 -3.16 16.14
C GLU A 126 -7.46 -4.27 15.14
N LYS A 127 -7.57 -4.00 13.83
CA LYS A 127 -7.24 -4.98 12.79
C LYS A 127 -5.76 -5.31 12.78
N ILE A 128 -4.91 -4.33 13.03
CA ILE A 128 -3.46 -4.53 13.16
C ILE A 128 -3.18 -5.43 14.36
N ARG A 129 -3.74 -5.13 15.53
CA ARG A 129 -3.57 -5.94 16.74
C ARG A 129 -4.02 -7.38 16.52
N ASP A 130 -5.20 -7.56 15.94
CA ASP A 130 -5.82 -8.88 15.77
C ASP A 130 -5.08 -9.75 14.74
N ASN A 131 -4.30 -9.14 13.84
CA ASN A 131 -3.52 -9.81 12.79
C ASN A 131 -2.00 -9.64 12.94
N GLY A 132 -1.52 -9.23 14.12
CA GLY A 132 -0.12 -8.86 14.33
C GLY A 132 0.89 -9.95 13.96
N SER A 133 0.58 -11.22 14.24
CA SER A 133 1.44 -12.35 13.86
C SER A 133 1.64 -12.48 12.34
N THR A 134 0.58 -12.22 11.58
CA THR A 134 0.63 -12.27 10.10
C THR A 134 1.48 -11.12 9.58
N ILE A 135 1.29 -9.92 10.12
CA ILE A 135 2.08 -8.74 9.76
C ILE A 135 3.57 -8.99 10.02
N LEU A 136 3.92 -9.50 11.21
CA LEU A 136 5.31 -9.80 11.57
C LEU A 136 5.93 -10.90 10.69
N GLN A 137 5.13 -11.86 10.22
CA GLN A 137 5.61 -12.86 9.26
C GLN A 137 5.99 -12.20 7.92
N PHE A 138 5.17 -11.27 7.42
CA PHE A 138 5.50 -10.51 6.20
C PHE A 138 6.74 -9.64 6.40
N VAL A 139 6.86 -8.96 7.54
CA VAL A 139 8.06 -8.17 7.90
C VAL A 139 9.32 -9.03 7.88
N GLY A 140 9.31 -10.21 8.51
CA GLY A 140 10.47 -11.10 8.53
C GLY A 140 10.89 -11.59 7.14
N ASN A 141 9.90 -11.92 6.29
CA ASN A 141 10.16 -12.32 4.90
C ASN A 141 10.75 -11.16 4.09
N ALA A 142 10.17 -9.97 4.22
CA ALA A 142 10.63 -8.77 3.51
C ALA A 142 12.03 -8.34 3.95
N LYS A 143 12.32 -8.36 5.27
CA LYS A 143 13.66 -8.11 5.81
C LYS A 143 14.69 -9.04 5.20
N THR A 144 14.39 -10.34 5.18
CA THR A 144 15.28 -11.35 4.60
C THR A 144 15.55 -11.09 3.11
N GLY A 145 14.49 -10.74 2.35
CA GLY A 145 14.61 -10.40 0.94
C GLY A 145 15.45 -9.14 0.68
N LEU A 146 15.19 -8.06 1.42
CA LEU A 146 15.92 -6.79 1.29
C LEU A 146 17.39 -6.94 1.69
N MET A 147 17.68 -7.62 2.80
CA MET A 147 19.06 -7.85 3.22
C MET A 147 19.87 -8.66 2.20
N ALA A 148 19.24 -9.58 1.47
CA ALA A 148 19.90 -10.32 0.39
C ALA A 148 20.17 -9.48 -0.87
N LEU A 149 19.44 -8.38 -1.06
CA LEU A 149 19.63 -7.45 -2.19
C LEU A 149 20.68 -6.37 -1.90
N LEU A 150 20.87 -6.03 -0.62
CA LEU A 150 21.75 -4.96 -0.14
C LEU A 150 23.14 -5.46 0.30
N GLN A 151 23.50 -6.70 0.00
CA GLN A 151 24.80 -7.34 0.27
C GLN A 151 25.57 -7.58 -1.03
#